data_AF-A0A920R2Z4-F1
#
_entry.id   AF-A0A920R2Z4-F1
#
_cell.length_a   1.000
_cell.length_b   1.000
_cell.length_c   1.000
_cell.angle_alpha   90.00
_cell.angle_beta   90.00
_cell.angle_gamma   90.00
#
_symmetry.space_group_name_H-M   'P 1'
#
loop_
_entity.id
_entity.type
_entity.pdbx_description
1 polymer ?
#
loop_
_entity_poly.entity_id
_entity_poly.type
_entity_poly.pdbx_seq_one_letter_code
_entity_poly.pdbx_strand_id
1 'polypeptide(L)'
;MVRQGEWKLSYTHRDPVEFELYNLKDDPGEFENLADRQEVKEVQDRLFARAMEVWRGDPDGLSKRVRESQKERYFFGDYGTGEDRLF
;
A
#
# COMPACT_ATOMS: atom_id res chain seq x y z
N MET A 1 -2.27 2.87 -1.76
CA MET A 1 -3.31 3.90 -1.59
C MET A 1 -3.71 4.48 -2.93
N VAL A 2 -4.98 4.83 -3.10
CA VAL A 2 -5.54 5.55 -4.26
C VAL A 2 -6.37 6.72 -3.75
N ARG A 3 -6.26 7.89 -4.39
CA ARG A 3 -7.08 9.07 -4.10
C ARG A 3 -7.79 9.52 -5.37
N GLN A 4 -9.10 9.78 -5.29
CA GLN A 4 -9.90 10.29 -6.39
C GLN A 4 -10.93 11.28 -5.86
N GLY A 5 -10.79 12.55 -6.23
CA GLY A 5 -11.65 13.62 -5.73
C GLY A 5 -11.54 13.77 -4.22
N GLU A 6 -12.69 13.74 -3.55
CA GLU A 6 -12.80 13.79 -2.09
C GLU A 6 -12.50 12.45 -1.40
N TRP A 7 -12.38 11.35 -2.13
CA TRP A 7 -12.22 10.03 -1.52
C TRP A 7 -10.78 9.52 -1.52
N LYS A 8 -10.40 8.83 -0.45
CA LYS A 8 -9.12 8.13 -0.32
C LYS A 8 -9.34 6.69 0.15
N LEU A 9 -8.77 5.74 -0.59
CA LEU A 9 -8.74 4.33 -0.23
C LEU A 9 -7.30 3.89 0.08
N SER A 10 -7.10 3.35 1.28
CA SER A 10 -5.96 2.54 1.64
C SER A 10 -6.35 1.07 1.52
N TYR A 11 -5.58 0.31 0.75
CA TYR A 11 -5.73 -1.14 0.65
C TYR A 11 -4.41 -1.74 1.09
N THR A 12 -4.45 -2.56 2.13
CA THR A 12 -3.29 -3.27 2.65
C THR A 12 -3.47 -4.75 2.36
N HIS A 13 -2.63 -5.25 1.45
CA HIS A 13 -2.58 -6.65 1.09
C HIS A 13 -1.83 -7.43 2.19
N ARG A 14 -2.57 -7.80 3.24
CA ARG A 14 -2.12 -8.62 4.37
C ARG A 14 -3.21 -9.64 4.74
N ASP A 15 -2.97 -10.46 5.76
CA ASP A 15 -3.95 -11.40 6.30
C ASP A 15 -4.29 -11.03 7.76
N PRO A 16 -5.56 -10.68 8.09
CA PRO A 16 -6.67 -10.45 7.16
C PRO A 16 -6.47 -9.17 6.34
N VAL A 17 -7.07 -9.12 5.15
CA VAL A 17 -7.04 -7.95 4.28
C VAL A 17 -7.65 -6.74 5.01
N GLU A 18 -7.03 -5.58 4.84
CA GLU A 18 -7.53 -4.34 5.44
C GLU A 18 -7.86 -3.29 4.38
N PHE A 19 -9.00 -2.65 4.59
CA PHE A 19 -9.46 -1.50 3.84
C PHE A 19 -9.64 -0.31 4.78
N GLU A 20 -9.18 0.84 4.34
CA GLU A 20 -9.48 2.12 4.99
C GLU A 20 -10.02 3.08 3.93
N LEU A 21 -11.21 3.62 4.17
CA LEU A 21 -11.88 4.53 3.24
C LEU A 21 -12.27 5.81 3.97
N TYR A 22 -11.87 6.95 3.42
CA TYR A 22 -12.11 8.26 4.01
C TYR A 22 -12.72 9.23 2.99
N ASN A 23 -13.69 10.03 3.42
CA ASN A 23 -14.10 11.23 2.71
C ASN A 23 -13.30 12.42 3.22
N LEU A 24 -12.26 12.83 2.49
CA LEU A 24 -11.37 13.93 2.83
C LEU A 24 -12.02 15.32 2.81
N LYS A 25 -13.23 15.44 2.25
CA LYS A 25 -13.98 16.70 2.28
C LYS A 25 -14.65 16.90 3.65
N ASP A 26 -15.26 15.85 4.18
CA ASP A 26 -15.98 15.89 5.46
C ASP A 26 -15.06 15.52 6.64
N ASP A 27 -14.05 14.69 6.38
CA ASP A 27 -13.04 14.22 7.33
C ASP A 27 -11.62 14.36 6.74
N PRO A 28 -11.09 15.60 6.66
CA PRO A 28 -9.73 15.84 6.15
C PRO A 28 -8.64 15.24 7.05
N GLY A 29 -8.96 14.86 8.29
CA GLY A 29 -8.04 14.25 9.24
C GLY A 29 -7.99 12.73 9.20
N GLU A 30 -8.87 12.09 8.42
CA GLU A 30 -8.94 10.62 8.29
C GLU A 30 -9.21 9.93 9.64
N PHE A 31 -10.06 10.54 10.46
CA PHE A 31 -10.43 10.02 11.77
C PHE A 31 -11.47 8.91 11.70
N GLU A 32 -12.34 8.92 10.69
CA GLU A 32 -13.44 7.97 10.57
C GLU A 32 -13.24 7.03 9.38
N ASN A 33 -12.89 5.77 9.66
CA ASN A 33 -12.84 4.75 8.63
C ASN A 33 -14.28 4.33 8.23
N LEU A 34 -14.62 4.57 6.96
CA LEU A 34 -15.91 4.24 6.35
C LEU A 34 -15.87 2.90 5.60
N ALA A 35 -14.74 2.20 5.57
CA ALA A 35 -14.62 0.92 4.88
C ALA A 35 -15.67 -0.09 5.34
N ASP A 36 -16.09 -0.95 4.40
CA ASP A 36 -17.07 -2.03 4.58
C ASP A 36 -18.49 -1.59 4.94
N ARG A 37 -18.76 -0.27 5.02
CA ARG A 37 -20.12 0.24 5.17
C ARG A 37 -20.87 0.14 3.85
N GLN A 38 -22.12 -0.30 3.91
CA GLN A 38 -22.98 -0.51 2.74
C GLN A 38 -23.21 0.78 1.93
N GLU A 39 -23.26 1.92 2.60
CA GLU A 39 -23.49 3.25 2.00
C GLU A 39 -22.35 3.74 1.10
N VAL A 40 -21.11 3.28 1.34
CA VAL A 40 -19.93 3.65 0.54
C VAL A 40 -19.36 2.48 -0.25
N LYS A 41 -20.07 1.35 -0.34
CA LYS A 41 -19.61 0.14 -1.03
C LYS A 41 -19.22 0.42 -2.48
N GLU A 42 -20.02 1.18 -3.21
CA GLU A 42 -19.72 1.52 -4.62
C GLU A 42 -18.44 2.37 -4.76
N VAL A 43 -18.19 3.24 -3.78
CA VAL A 43 -16.98 4.08 -3.75
C VAL A 43 -15.75 3.22 -3.45
N GLN A 44 -15.85 2.33 -2.46
CA GLN A 44 -14.81 1.36 -2.12
C GLN A 44 -14.46 0.49 -3.33
N ASP A 45 -15.46 -0.12 -3.98
CA ASP A 45 -15.27 -1.01 -5.13
C ASP A 45 -14.59 -0.27 -6.30
N ARG A 46 -15.03 0.96 -6.60
CA ARG A 46 -14.46 1.79 -7.67
C ARG A 46 -12.99 2.14 -7.41
N LEU A 47 -12.67 2.60 -6.20
CA LEU A 47 -11.29 2.94 -5.82
C LEU A 47 -10.41 1.69 -5.75
N PHE A 48 -10.95 0.57 -5.29
CA PHE A 48 -10.23 -0.70 -5.22
C PHE A 48 -9.92 -1.23 -6.62
N ALA A 49 -10.88 -1.22 -7.55
CA ALA A 49 -10.65 -1.55 -8.94
C ALA A 49 -9.50 -0.71 -9.52
N ARG A 50 -9.52 0.61 -9.24
CA ARG A 50 -8.44 1.51 -9.67
C ARG A 50 -7.08 1.16 -9.05
N ALA A 51 -7.05 0.76 -7.77
CA ALA A 51 -5.83 0.30 -7.11
C ALA A 51 -5.29 -0.96 -7.79
N MET A 52 -6.16 -1.92 -8.10
CA MET A 52 -5.80 -3.15 -8.79
C MET A 52 -5.29 -2.88 -10.21
N GLU A 53 -5.88 -1.97 -10.97
CA GLU A 53 -5.34 -1.58 -12.29
C GLU A 53 -3.88 -1.09 -12.20
N VAL A 54 -3.58 -0.22 -11.22
CA VAL A 54 -2.21 0.30 -11.03
C VAL A 54 -1.26 -0.81 -10.62
N TRP A 55 -1.73 -1.77 -9.80
CA TRP A 55 -0.95 -2.92 -9.36
C TRP A 55 -0.98 -4.09 -10.35
N ARG A 56 -1.53 -3.87 -11.56
CA ARG A 56 -1.67 -4.85 -12.65
C ARG A 56 -2.46 -6.11 -12.24
N GLY A 57 -3.36 -5.99 -11.26
CA GLY A 57 -4.18 -7.08 -10.75
C GLY A 57 -3.41 -8.15 -9.97
N ASP A 58 -2.16 -7.88 -9.59
CA ASP A 58 -1.25 -8.87 -8.99
C ASP A 58 -0.60 -8.33 -7.69
N PRO A 59 -1.39 -8.18 -6.61
CA PRO A 59 -0.88 -7.70 -5.32
C PRO A 59 0.11 -8.67 -4.68
N ASP A 60 -0.08 -9.98 -4.84
CA ASP A 60 0.83 -11.03 -4.38
C ASP A 60 2.18 -10.97 -5.10
N GLY A 61 2.18 -10.90 -6.43
CA GLY A 61 3.41 -10.81 -7.18
C GLY A 61 4.10 -9.46 -7.01
N LEU A 62 3.36 -8.36 -6.76
CA LEU A 62 3.97 -7.10 -6.32
C LEU A 62 4.69 -7.28 -4.98
N SER A 63 4.05 -7.93 -4.01
CA SER A 63 4.65 -8.22 -2.70
C SER A 63 5.90 -9.09 -2.81
N LYS A 64 5.89 -10.08 -3.71
CA LYS A 64 7.06 -10.92 -4.01
C LYS A 64 8.21 -10.11 -4.60
N ARG A 65 7.96 -9.30 -5.63
CA ARG A 65 8.97 -8.43 -6.26
C ARG A 65 9.58 -7.43 -5.26
N VAL A 66 8.76 -6.87 -4.37
CA VAL A 66 9.25 -5.98 -3.30
C VAL A 66 10.17 -6.75 -2.36
N ARG A 67 9.79 -7.94 -1.90
CA ARG A 67 10.64 -8.77 -1.02
C ARG A 67 11.96 -9.17 -1.69
N GLU A 68 11.93 -9.54 -2.97
CA GLU A 68 13.12 -9.87 -3.75
C GLU A 68 14.06 -8.65 -3.87
N SER A 69 13.55 -7.49 -4.26
CA SER A 69 14.33 -6.25 -4.33
C SER A 69 14.88 -5.81 -2.97
N GLN A 70 14.16 -6.06 -1.87
CA GLN A 70 14.67 -5.79 -0.52
C GLN A 70 15.81 -6.75 -0.14
N LYS A 71 15.70 -8.04 -0.50
CA LYS A 71 16.78 -9.02 -0.28
C LYS A 71 18.04 -8.65 -1.05
N GLU A 72 17.91 -8.24 -2.31
CA GLU A 72 19.05 -7.80 -3.12
C GLU A 72 19.75 -6.60 -2.46
N ARG A 73 18.99 -5.58 -2.01
CA ARG A 73 19.56 -4.41 -1.33
C ARG A 73 20.25 -4.74 -0.01
N TYR A 74 19.69 -5.64 0.80
CA TYR A 74 20.33 -6.10 2.03
C TYR A 74 21.61 -6.90 1.74
N PHE A 75 21.62 -7.70 0.68
CA PHE A 75 22.80 -8.47 0.27
C PHE A 75 23.95 -7.57 -0.18
N PHE A 76 23.66 -6.41 -0.81
CA PHE A 76 24.69 -5.42 -1.16
C PHE A 76 25.10 -4.48 0.00
N GLY A 77 24.32 -4.43 1.09
CA GLY A 77 24.65 -3.62 2.27
C GLY A 77 25.74 -4.22 3.16
N ASP A 78 25.97 -5.53 3.09
CA ASP A 78 26.92 -6.25 3.95
C ASP A 78 28.37 -6.22 3.42
N TYR A 79 28.56 -5.97 2.11
CA TYR A 79 29.89 -5.85 1.49
C TYR A 79 30.48 -4.43 1.52
N GLY A 80 29.82 -3.48 2.21
CA GLY A 80 30.16 -2.05 2.17
C GLY A 80 30.77 -1.45 3.44
N THR A 81 31.03 -2.23 4.49
CA THR A 81 31.65 -1.72 5.73
C THR A 81 32.47 -2.78 6.46
N GLY A 82 33.53 -3.26 5.82
CA GLY A 82 34.54 -4.08 6.48
C GLY A 82 35.87 -3.93 5.75
N GLU A 83 36.90 -3.48 6.46
CA GLU A 83 38.30 -3.40 6.03
C GLU A 83 38.68 -2.26 5.07
N ASP A 84 38.87 -1.06 5.64
CA ASP A 84 40.14 -0.33 5.47
C ASP A 84 40.33 0.67 6.63
N ARG A 85 40.66 0.14 7.80
CA ARG A 85 41.28 0.91 8.90
C ARG A 85 42.17 -0.04 9.70
N LEU A 86 43.32 -0.36 9.15
CA LEU A 86 44.44 -0.91 9.92
C LEU A 86 45.74 -0.30 9.39
N PHE A 87 46.31 0.56 10.25
CA PHE A 87 47.67 1.13 10.28
C PHE A 87 47.98 2.31 9.35
#